data_AF-B5YNE2-F1
#
_entry.id   AF-B5YNE2-F1
#
_cell.length_a   1.000
_cell.length_b   1.000
_cell.length_c   1.000
_cell.angle_alpha   90.00
_cell.angle_beta   90.00
_cell.angle_gamma   90.00
#
_symmetry.space_group_name_H-M   'P 1'
#
loop_
_entity.id
_entity.type
_entity.pdbx_description
1 polymer ?
#
loop_
_entity_poly.entity_id
_entity_poly.type
_entity_poly.pdbx_seq_one_letter_code
_entity_poly.pdbx_strand_id
1 'polypeptide(L)'
;MRSPKSKQQPVSPTRRSNRATKPKRSFKEDIDFDLETMLAEHERKGIEYRAKRDAKKHKKSDRDDEETIWKNPGYDIPFDTLPALCIEKVFSYIDSPQDLFNVSFSSKLLMSLVNPEMVIRSAVFNNLRKRDTRNRKTMASIMSYMTSRSIHIPSAHRMLRLLNAKSCERGDMCWGKNLVTGKPMAIEQTMSCRPFGLAICTKCVKYGTTNIPYSHFSRFQQGVAFHTWNKLMDPQVDPRTGEANGSLVKVIELQQIESSFSQTEDRKEALEAMVVRAIETSGKYCPSHYEDVAASYCEMFDASCKEADDYIHSEQMKEHQKYVERRDERVAKRLQRVRGIYNQVEELLADCPMKEIALSCTWREDDTDCLRFKCNIVNQNLMNIVSAPASSSDRMIRDACTRIKDAFTVLEEKNFFSFSFISQSSNRYKKGMYDYCTSEMSAQKIMEGSYADQIFISMVEQNQPTKALVRGLNTIRGALPRCFALAVVRPNPDVADPNNRIEDYRKLAETVWKKNSTNSNSGVTLATIKENFNSCVEEFKTMKKNAKDYLASEESRAFLRRDPPANYQGGNFTRQMALNQVFCPSSTDMYFMTISRRVCPYSVLLSRSFETLRSVHDAYYRRPTFYGLA
;
A
#
# COMPACT_ATOMS: atom_id res chain seq x y z
N MET A 1 -30.22 -88.98 -8.02
CA MET A 1 -31.24 -89.77 -7.30
C MET A 1 -32.17 -88.84 -6.56
N ARG A 2 -33.47 -89.12 -6.61
CA ARG A 2 -34.57 -88.30 -6.11
C ARG A 2 -34.61 -88.26 -4.57
N SER A 3 -34.93 -87.07 -4.03
CA SER A 3 -35.78 -86.70 -2.87
C SER A 3 -35.91 -87.65 -1.65
N PRO A 4 -36.02 -87.11 -0.42
CA PRO A 4 -37.35 -86.73 0.06
C PRO A 4 -37.44 -85.46 0.93
N LYS A 5 -38.65 -84.88 0.86
CA LYS A 5 -39.21 -83.81 1.69
C LYS A 5 -39.51 -84.31 3.11
N SER A 6 -39.42 -83.42 4.10
CA SER A 6 -40.19 -83.53 5.35
C SER A 6 -40.83 -82.18 5.74
N LYS A 7 -41.91 -82.28 6.52
CA LYS A 7 -43.03 -81.36 6.68
C LYS A 7 -42.95 -80.51 7.97
N GLN A 8 -43.86 -79.51 8.02
CA GLN A 8 -44.56 -78.93 9.19
C GLN A 8 -44.01 -77.65 9.86
N GLN A 9 -44.71 -76.53 9.60
CA GLN A 9 -45.46 -75.59 10.50
C GLN A 9 -44.91 -75.24 11.92
N PRO A 10 -45.46 -74.21 12.63
CA PRO A 10 -45.66 -72.79 12.30
C PRO A 10 -45.23 -71.86 13.48
N VAL A 11 -44.54 -70.73 13.28
CA VAL A 11 -44.36 -69.74 14.38
C VAL A 11 -44.25 -68.32 13.82
N SER A 12 -45.24 -67.48 14.15
CA SER A 12 -45.15 -66.02 14.05
C SER A 12 -44.13 -65.50 15.08
N PRO A 13 -43.31 -64.47 14.76
CA PRO A 13 -43.46 -63.27 15.59
C PRO A 13 -43.13 -61.93 14.89
N THR A 14 -43.85 -60.91 15.38
CA THR A 14 -43.42 -59.51 15.58
C THR A 14 -42.99 -58.64 14.39
N ARG A 15 -43.88 -57.69 14.08
CA ARG A 15 -43.56 -56.34 13.59
C ARG A 15 -42.26 -55.80 14.20
N ARG A 16 -41.23 -55.65 13.37
CA ARG A 16 -40.13 -54.69 13.59
C ARG A 16 -40.22 -53.61 12.53
N SER A 17 -40.16 -52.36 12.99
CA SER A 17 -40.19 -51.17 12.16
C SER A 17 -38.98 -51.13 11.21
N ASN A 18 -39.24 -51.16 9.90
CA ASN A 18 -38.28 -50.75 8.89
C ASN A 18 -38.07 -49.23 8.99
N ARG A 19 -37.07 -48.81 9.77
CA ARG A 19 -36.47 -47.48 9.59
C ARG A 19 -35.36 -47.67 8.56
N ALA A 20 -35.67 -47.33 7.31
CA ALA A 20 -34.72 -47.29 6.22
C ALA A 20 -33.50 -46.46 6.64
N THR A 21 -32.36 -47.14 6.78
CA THR A 21 -31.05 -46.50 6.85
C THR A 21 -30.83 -45.85 5.50
N LYS A 22 -30.87 -44.51 5.45
CA LYS A 22 -30.44 -43.77 4.27
C LYS A 22 -28.99 -44.19 3.95
N PRO A 23 -28.65 -44.50 2.69
CA PRO A 23 -27.28 -44.81 2.33
C PRO A 23 -26.39 -43.62 2.67
N LYS A 24 -25.24 -43.89 3.30
CA LYS A 24 -24.17 -42.92 3.51
C LYS A 24 -23.77 -42.41 2.12
N ARG A 25 -24.15 -41.17 1.80
CA ARG A 25 -23.65 -40.46 0.62
C ARG A 25 -22.13 -40.42 0.69
N SER A 26 -21.51 -40.77 -0.43
CA SER A 26 -20.06 -40.76 -0.53
C SER A 26 -19.58 -39.31 -0.57
N PHE A 27 -18.46 -39.03 0.11
CA PHE A 27 -17.82 -37.71 0.19
C PHE A 27 -17.43 -37.11 -1.18
N LYS A 28 -17.57 -37.89 -2.26
CA LYS A 28 -17.28 -37.47 -3.63
C LYS A 28 -18.45 -36.72 -4.28
N GLU A 29 -19.69 -36.94 -3.82
CA GLU A 29 -20.90 -36.29 -4.37
C GLU A 29 -21.13 -34.87 -3.80
N ASP A 30 -20.62 -34.56 -2.61
CA ASP A 30 -20.78 -33.24 -1.99
C ASP A 30 -19.80 -32.19 -2.56
N ILE A 31 -18.70 -32.62 -3.20
CA ILE A 31 -17.74 -31.70 -3.86
C ILE A 31 -18.25 -31.28 -5.25
N ASP A 32 -18.90 -32.19 -5.98
CA ASP A 32 -19.42 -31.89 -7.31
C ASP A 32 -20.70 -31.03 -7.25
N PHE A 33 -21.52 -31.17 -6.19
CA PHE A 33 -22.72 -30.36 -5.99
C PHE A 33 -22.42 -28.87 -5.68
N ASP A 34 -21.29 -28.58 -5.04
CA ASP A 34 -20.88 -27.21 -4.71
C ASP A 34 -20.20 -26.51 -5.91
N LEU A 35 -19.52 -27.28 -6.77
CA LEU A 35 -18.89 -26.73 -7.98
C LEU A 35 -19.91 -26.30 -9.03
N GLU A 36 -20.95 -27.10 -9.25
CA GLU A 36 -22.02 -26.79 -10.20
C GLU A 36 -22.85 -25.59 -9.73
N THR A 37 -23.10 -25.49 -8.42
CA THR A 37 -23.77 -24.33 -7.81
C THR A 37 -22.90 -23.07 -7.91
N MET A 38 -21.59 -23.17 -7.64
CA MET A 38 -20.66 -22.05 -7.82
C MET A 38 -20.54 -21.61 -9.28
N LEU A 39 -20.50 -22.54 -10.23
CA LEU A 39 -20.43 -22.23 -11.66
C LEU A 39 -21.72 -21.55 -12.14
N ALA A 40 -22.88 -22.04 -11.70
CA ALA A 40 -24.18 -21.40 -11.97
C ALA A 40 -24.26 -20.01 -11.33
N GLU A 41 -23.73 -19.82 -10.11
CA GLU A 41 -23.72 -18.51 -9.45
C GLU A 41 -22.73 -17.54 -10.12
N HIS A 42 -21.58 -18.02 -10.59
CA HIS A 42 -20.60 -17.24 -11.34
C HIS A 42 -21.14 -16.85 -12.73
N GLU A 43 -21.84 -17.76 -13.40
CA GLU A 43 -22.53 -17.49 -14.66
C GLU A 43 -23.67 -16.48 -14.47
N ARG A 44 -24.46 -16.62 -13.39
CA ARG A 44 -25.50 -15.64 -13.01
C ARG A 44 -24.90 -14.27 -12.74
N LYS A 45 -23.82 -14.19 -11.95
CA LYS A 45 -23.09 -12.93 -11.69
C LYS A 45 -22.48 -12.35 -12.97
N GLY A 46 -21.98 -13.20 -13.87
CA GLY A 46 -21.46 -12.80 -15.18
C GLY A 46 -22.54 -12.26 -16.12
N ILE A 47 -23.73 -12.86 -16.13
CA ILE A 47 -24.91 -12.35 -16.84
C ILE A 47 -25.35 -11.02 -16.23
N GLU A 48 -25.43 -10.91 -14.90
CA GLU A 48 -25.79 -9.66 -14.22
C GLU A 48 -24.78 -8.53 -14.48
N TYR A 49 -23.48 -8.86 -14.55
CA TYR A 49 -22.43 -7.91 -14.88
C TYR A 49 -22.49 -7.47 -16.35
N ARG A 50 -22.75 -8.41 -17.27
CA ARG A 50 -22.98 -8.11 -18.70
C ARG A 50 -24.23 -7.25 -18.87
N ALA A 51 -25.33 -7.59 -18.22
CA ALA A 51 -26.56 -6.80 -18.21
C ALA A 51 -26.34 -5.39 -17.62
N LYS A 52 -25.58 -5.25 -16.52
CA LYS A 52 -25.22 -3.93 -15.95
C LYS A 52 -24.29 -3.14 -16.88
N ARG A 53 -23.40 -3.81 -17.61
CA ARG A 53 -22.50 -3.18 -18.59
C ARG A 53 -23.26 -2.71 -19.81
N ASP A 54 -24.19 -3.52 -20.30
CA ASP A 54 -25.01 -3.22 -21.47
C ASP A 54 -26.09 -2.18 -21.12
N ALA A 55 -26.66 -2.23 -19.91
CA ALA A 55 -27.48 -1.15 -19.35
C ALA A 55 -26.68 0.15 -19.17
N LYS A 56 -25.38 0.10 -18.82
CA LYS A 56 -24.49 1.29 -18.82
C LYS A 56 -24.16 1.78 -20.22
N LYS A 57 -24.13 0.91 -21.24
CA LYS A 57 -24.00 1.32 -22.65
C LYS A 57 -25.26 2.02 -23.12
N HIS A 58 -26.44 1.51 -22.78
CA HIS A 58 -27.71 2.18 -23.07
C HIS A 58 -27.87 3.48 -22.28
N LYS A 59 -27.47 3.55 -21.00
CA LYS A 59 -27.42 4.81 -20.24
C LYS A 59 -26.39 5.82 -20.77
N LYS A 60 -25.47 5.38 -21.65
CA LYS A 60 -24.53 6.26 -22.34
C LYS A 60 -25.09 6.72 -23.69
N SER A 61 -25.97 5.96 -24.35
CA SER A 61 -26.75 6.44 -25.50
C SER A 61 -27.89 7.37 -25.08
N ASP A 62 -28.51 7.14 -23.92
CA ASP A 62 -29.55 8.04 -23.39
C ASP A 62 -28.95 9.35 -22.82
N ARG A 63 -27.62 9.42 -22.70
CA ARG A 63 -26.89 10.67 -22.41
C ARG A 63 -26.56 11.47 -23.65
N ASP A 64 -26.68 10.88 -24.83
CA ASP A 64 -26.65 11.62 -26.09
C ASP A 64 -28.03 12.29 -26.35
N ASP A 65 -29.08 11.91 -25.62
CA ASP A 65 -30.38 12.60 -25.62
C ASP A 65 -30.43 13.83 -24.68
N GLU A 66 -29.46 14.00 -23.77
CA GLU A 66 -29.26 15.27 -23.04
C GLU A 66 -28.63 16.37 -23.93
N GLU A 67 -28.13 16.02 -25.13
CA GLU A 67 -27.72 17.00 -26.15
C GLU A 67 -28.93 17.74 -26.77
N THR A 68 -30.16 17.28 -26.51
CA THR A 68 -31.39 17.92 -27.00
C THR A 68 -31.94 19.04 -26.12
N ILE A 69 -31.39 19.29 -24.94
CA ILE A 69 -31.90 20.31 -24.00
C ILE A 69 -31.41 21.74 -24.33
N TRP A 70 -30.48 21.90 -25.28
CA TRP A 70 -30.06 23.21 -25.80
C TRP A 70 -30.67 23.56 -27.17
N LYS A 71 -31.80 22.96 -27.56
CA LYS A 71 -32.70 23.61 -28.53
C LYS A 71 -33.40 24.77 -27.82
N ASN A 72 -32.61 25.78 -27.50
CA ASN A 72 -33.05 27.04 -26.95
C ASN A 72 -34.07 27.65 -27.94
N PRO A 73 -35.27 28.05 -27.51
CA PRO A 73 -36.23 28.68 -28.38
C PRO A 73 -35.72 30.05 -28.80
N GLY A 74 -35.12 30.14 -29.99
CA GLY A 74 -35.09 31.34 -30.84
C GLY A 74 -34.65 32.67 -30.20
N TYR A 75 -33.89 32.67 -29.11
CA TYR A 75 -33.12 33.85 -28.73
C TYR A 75 -31.83 33.81 -29.53
N ASP A 76 -31.88 34.32 -30.76
CA ASP A 76 -30.69 34.82 -31.45
C ASP A 76 -30.15 35.95 -30.57
N ILE A 77 -29.27 35.63 -29.63
CA ILE A 77 -28.41 36.63 -29.01
C ILE A 77 -27.61 37.17 -30.19
N PRO A 78 -27.83 38.41 -30.63
CA PRO A 78 -27.10 38.93 -31.76
C PRO A 78 -25.71 39.21 -31.22
N PHE A 79 -24.80 38.24 -31.31
CA PHE A 79 -23.43 38.38 -30.84
C PHE A 79 -22.77 39.61 -31.46
N ASP A 80 -23.19 39.99 -32.67
CA ASP A 80 -22.74 41.21 -33.34
C ASP A 80 -23.23 42.53 -32.71
N THR A 81 -24.19 42.47 -31.77
CA THR A 81 -24.69 43.64 -31.00
C THR A 81 -24.09 43.75 -29.60
N LEU A 82 -23.38 42.72 -29.13
CA LEU A 82 -22.72 42.78 -27.84
C LEU A 82 -21.45 43.64 -27.91
N PRO A 83 -21.15 44.43 -26.86
CA PRO A 83 -19.86 45.12 -26.77
C PRO A 83 -18.70 44.12 -26.86
N ALA A 84 -17.63 44.49 -27.55
CA ALA A 84 -16.43 43.66 -27.73
C ALA A 84 -15.94 43.04 -26.41
N LEU A 85 -15.84 43.83 -25.34
CA LEU A 85 -15.41 43.38 -24.01
C LEU A 85 -16.26 42.24 -23.43
N CYS A 86 -17.57 42.24 -23.70
CA CYS A 86 -18.46 41.17 -23.25
C CYS A 86 -18.17 39.86 -24.01
N ILE A 87 -17.95 39.95 -25.32
CA ILE A 87 -17.62 38.81 -26.18
C ILE A 87 -16.26 38.22 -25.78
N GLU A 88 -15.26 39.09 -25.56
CA GLU A 88 -13.94 38.68 -25.06
C GLU A 88 -14.07 37.94 -23.72
N LYS A 89 -14.89 38.47 -22.81
CA LYS A 89 -15.12 37.80 -21.53
C LYS A 89 -15.78 36.43 -21.69
N VAL A 90 -16.74 36.30 -22.60
CA VAL A 90 -17.37 35.00 -22.93
C VAL A 90 -16.32 34.03 -23.50
N PHE A 91 -15.46 34.47 -24.41
CA PHE A 91 -14.40 33.63 -24.98
C PHE A 91 -13.40 33.14 -23.92
N SER A 92 -13.13 33.95 -22.90
CA SER A 92 -12.26 33.55 -21.77
C SER A 92 -12.80 32.38 -20.93
N TYR A 93 -14.10 32.07 -21.04
CA TYR A 93 -14.75 30.93 -20.37
C TYR A 93 -14.94 29.71 -21.29
N ILE A 94 -14.53 29.79 -22.56
CA ILE A 94 -14.61 28.65 -23.47
C ILE A 94 -13.38 27.76 -23.24
N ASP A 95 -13.54 26.71 -22.44
CA ASP A 95 -12.46 25.79 -22.08
C ASP A 95 -12.09 24.80 -23.20
N SER A 96 -12.66 24.93 -24.39
CA SER A 96 -12.43 24.03 -25.53
C SER A 96 -11.91 24.84 -26.72
N PRO A 97 -10.66 24.60 -27.16
CA PRO A 97 -10.13 25.26 -28.34
C PRO A 97 -10.98 25.00 -29.59
N GLN A 98 -11.66 23.85 -29.68
CA GLN A 98 -12.49 23.51 -30.83
C GLN A 98 -13.77 24.35 -30.85
N ASP A 99 -14.37 24.58 -29.68
CA ASP A 99 -15.57 25.39 -29.57
C ASP A 99 -15.23 26.87 -29.76
N LEU A 100 -14.10 27.33 -29.21
CA LEU A 100 -13.58 28.68 -29.47
C LEU A 100 -13.31 28.88 -30.97
N PHE A 101 -12.81 27.87 -31.68
CA PHE A 101 -12.66 27.90 -33.13
C PHE A 101 -14.00 28.00 -33.85
N ASN A 102 -14.96 27.13 -33.53
CA ASN A 102 -16.26 27.12 -34.20
C ASN A 102 -17.00 28.46 -34.01
N VAL A 103 -16.93 29.02 -32.80
CA VAL A 103 -17.56 30.31 -32.47
C VAL A 103 -16.85 31.47 -33.17
N SER A 104 -15.52 31.54 -33.10
CA SER A 104 -14.77 32.64 -33.72
C SER A 104 -14.91 32.71 -35.24
N PHE A 105 -15.02 31.57 -35.93
CA PHE A 105 -15.16 31.52 -37.38
C PHE A 105 -16.61 31.68 -37.87
N SER A 106 -17.57 31.90 -36.97
CA SER A 106 -18.98 32.13 -37.34
C SER A 106 -19.25 33.56 -37.84
N SER A 107 -18.43 34.54 -37.46
CA SER A 107 -18.54 35.95 -37.88
C SER A 107 -17.16 36.60 -37.99
N LYS A 108 -16.97 37.52 -38.94
CA LYS A 108 -15.72 38.29 -39.08
C LYS A 108 -15.43 39.14 -37.84
N LEU A 109 -16.48 39.66 -37.20
CA LEU A 109 -16.37 40.44 -35.97
C LEU A 109 -15.83 39.54 -34.84
N LEU A 110 -16.46 38.39 -34.62
CA LEU A 110 -16.04 37.42 -33.60
C LEU A 110 -14.61 36.92 -33.83
N MET A 111 -14.23 36.71 -35.10
CA MET A 111 -12.86 36.40 -35.45
C MET A 111 -11.92 37.52 -34.97
N SER A 112 -12.19 38.79 -35.29
CA SER A 112 -11.32 39.90 -34.89
C SER A 112 -11.12 40.08 -33.37
N LEU A 113 -12.01 39.50 -32.55
CA LEU A 113 -11.97 39.60 -31.08
C LEU A 113 -11.21 38.44 -30.40
N VAL A 114 -10.77 37.43 -31.15
CA VAL A 114 -9.95 36.35 -30.56
C VAL A 114 -8.55 36.85 -30.31
N ASN A 115 -8.12 36.80 -29.05
CA ASN A 115 -6.76 37.15 -28.67
C ASN A 115 -5.93 35.91 -28.25
N PRO A 116 -4.59 36.05 -28.16
CA PRO A 116 -3.70 34.97 -27.75
C PRO A 116 -4.05 34.34 -26.39
N GLU A 117 -4.41 35.17 -25.42
CA GLU A 117 -4.72 34.76 -24.05
C GLU A 117 -5.89 33.77 -24.00
N MET A 118 -6.98 34.03 -24.72
CA MET A 118 -8.15 33.14 -24.80
C MET A 118 -7.79 31.79 -25.40
N VAL A 119 -6.95 31.77 -26.43
CA VAL A 119 -6.52 30.53 -27.10
C VAL A 119 -5.62 29.71 -26.18
N ILE A 120 -4.70 30.36 -25.47
CA ILE A 120 -3.84 29.75 -24.46
C ILE A 120 -4.67 29.17 -23.32
N ARG A 121 -5.57 29.98 -22.75
CA ARG A 121 -6.44 29.59 -21.64
C ARG A 121 -7.33 28.41 -22.03
N SER A 122 -8.02 28.48 -23.17
CA SER A 122 -8.84 27.36 -23.66
C SER A 122 -8.01 26.08 -23.85
N ALA A 123 -6.75 26.16 -24.29
CA ALA A 123 -5.89 24.99 -24.42
C ALA A 123 -5.48 24.36 -23.08
N VAL A 124 -5.24 25.20 -22.08
CA VAL A 124 -4.81 24.79 -20.74
C VAL A 124 -5.98 24.23 -19.93
N PHE A 125 -7.14 24.88 -19.97
CA PHE A 125 -8.34 24.50 -19.23
C PHE A 125 -9.15 23.38 -19.91
N ASN A 126 -8.80 22.98 -21.13
CA ASN A 126 -9.48 21.88 -21.79
C ASN A 126 -9.31 20.55 -21.06
N ASN A 127 -10.45 19.94 -20.71
CA ASN A 127 -10.52 18.62 -20.11
C ASN A 127 -9.70 18.46 -18.80
N LEU A 128 -9.60 19.50 -17.95
CA LEU A 128 -8.83 19.46 -16.68
C LEU A 128 -9.10 18.21 -15.80
N ARG A 129 -10.32 17.67 -15.83
CA ARG A 129 -10.71 16.48 -15.07
C ARG A 129 -10.35 15.14 -15.74
N LYS A 130 -10.08 15.12 -17.05
CA LYS A 130 -9.68 13.90 -17.77
C LYS A 130 -8.17 13.86 -17.90
N ARG A 131 -7.59 12.66 -18.00
CA ARG A 131 -6.15 12.48 -18.26
C ARG A 131 -5.68 13.00 -19.62
N ASP A 132 -6.59 13.54 -20.44
CA ASP A 132 -6.28 14.03 -21.78
C ASP A 132 -5.71 15.44 -21.73
N THR A 133 -4.39 15.53 -21.54
CA THR A 133 -3.61 16.77 -21.52
C THR A 133 -3.12 17.18 -22.91
N ARG A 134 -3.74 16.66 -23.98
CA ARG A 134 -3.24 16.85 -25.35
C ARG A 134 -3.10 18.32 -25.75
N ASN A 135 -4.11 19.15 -25.46
CA ASN A 135 -4.10 20.55 -25.89
C ASN A 135 -3.08 21.36 -25.07
N ARG A 136 -3.02 21.19 -23.74
CA ARG A 136 -1.98 21.79 -22.89
C ARG A 136 -0.58 21.41 -23.34
N LYS A 137 -0.33 20.14 -23.69
CA LYS A 137 0.98 19.67 -24.22
C LYS A 137 1.30 20.25 -25.60
N THR A 138 0.29 20.36 -26.47
CA THR A 138 0.44 20.97 -27.79
C THR A 138 0.79 22.44 -27.64
N MET A 139 0.12 23.16 -26.75
CA MET A 139 0.42 24.56 -26.45
C MET A 139 1.83 24.73 -25.87
N ALA A 140 2.23 23.89 -24.91
CA ALA A 140 3.61 23.89 -24.39
C ALA A 140 4.66 23.70 -25.50
N SER A 141 4.36 22.85 -26.49
CA SER A 141 5.24 22.62 -27.64
C SER A 141 5.32 23.87 -28.52
N ILE A 142 4.19 24.55 -28.77
CA ILE A 142 4.14 25.82 -29.51
C ILE A 142 4.99 26.88 -28.81
N MET A 143 4.84 27.06 -27.49
CA MET A 143 5.64 28.01 -26.69
C MET A 143 7.14 27.70 -26.78
N SER A 144 7.51 26.43 -26.71
CA SER A 144 8.91 26.00 -26.87
C SER A 144 9.46 26.31 -28.27
N TYR A 145 8.65 26.16 -29.34
CA TYR A 145 9.08 26.53 -30.70
C TYR A 145 9.20 28.04 -30.89
N MET A 146 8.33 28.83 -30.27
CA MET A 146 8.44 30.29 -30.30
C MET A 146 9.71 30.76 -29.60
N THR A 147 9.94 30.29 -28.36
CA THR A 147 11.12 30.66 -27.56
C THR A 147 12.44 30.25 -28.23
N SER A 148 12.45 29.14 -28.95
CA SER A 148 13.64 28.67 -29.69
C SER A 148 13.81 29.32 -31.06
N ARG A 149 12.96 30.28 -31.45
CA ARG A 149 12.93 30.90 -32.78
C ARG A 149 12.76 29.86 -33.91
N SER A 150 12.14 28.72 -33.62
CA SER A 150 11.92 27.65 -34.59
C SER A 150 10.74 27.95 -35.52
N ILE A 151 9.80 28.81 -35.09
CA ILE A 151 8.63 29.25 -35.86
C ILE A 151 8.43 30.76 -35.73
N HIS A 152 7.75 31.39 -36.69
CA HIS A 152 7.20 32.73 -36.48
C HIS A 152 6.19 32.76 -35.34
N ILE A 153 6.09 33.87 -34.61
CA ILE A 153 5.08 34.09 -33.57
C ILE A 153 3.69 33.94 -34.21
N PRO A 154 2.89 32.95 -33.80
CA PRO A 154 1.58 32.73 -34.37
C PRO A 154 0.58 33.79 -33.87
N SER A 155 -0.30 34.23 -34.77
CA SER A 155 -1.49 34.98 -34.36
C SER A 155 -2.42 34.11 -33.53
N ALA A 156 -3.40 34.74 -32.86
CA ALA A 156 -4.45 34.01 -32.14
C ALA A 156 -5.16 32.97 -33.05
N HIS A 157 -5.48 33.36 -34.29
CA HIS A 157 -6.09 32.47 -35.28
C HIS A 157 -5.19 31.31 -35.69
N ARG A 158 -3.90 31.57 -35.88
CA ARG A 158 -2.95 30.50 -36.20
C ARG A 158 -2.77 29.54 -35.03
N MET A 159 -2.68 30.04 -33.79
CA MET A 159 -2.63 29.17 -32.61
C MET A 159 -3.88 28.30 -32.48
N LEU A 160 -5.05 28.88 -32.70
CA LEU A 160 -6.32 28.15 -32.61
C LEU A 160 -6.42 27.08 -33.70
N ARG A 161 -5.92 27.37 -34.92
CA ARG A 161 -5.73 26.38 -35.98
C ARG A 161 -4.77 25.27 -35.56
N LEU A 162 -3.62 25.61 -34.98
CA LEU A 162 -2.60 24.64 -34.53
C LEU A 162 -3.13 23.68 -33.46
N LEU A 163 -3.96 24.15 -32.53
CA LEU A 163 -4.57 23.33 -31.48
C LEU A 163 -5.62 22.34 -32.00
N ASN A 164 -6.43 22.77 -32.97
CA ASN A 164 -7.58 21.99 -33.48
C ASN A 164 -7.25 21.12 -34.70
N ALA A 165 -6.02 21.21 -35.17
CA ALA A 165 -5.55 20.53 -36.33
C ALA A 165 -5.66 19.00 -36.29
N LYS A 166 -6.23 18.42 -37.35
CA LYS A 166 -6.30 16.96 -37.57
C LYS A 166 -5.20 16.41 -38.49
N SER A 167 -4.70 17.25 -39.38
CA SER A 167 -3.66 16.92 -40.36
C SER A 167 -2.35 17.62 -39.99
N CYS A 168 -1.42 17.73 -40.93
CA CYS A 168 -0.10 18.31 -40.72
C CYS A 168 0.14 19.46 -41.72
N GLU A 169 0.75 20.57 -41.32
CA GLU A 169 1.04 21.74 -42.18
C GLU A 169 1.88 21.38 -43.42
N ARG A 170 2.61 20.26 -43.38
CA ARG A 170 3.44 19.78 -44.50
C ARG A 170 2.67 19.06 -45.61
N GLY A 171 1.36 18.84 -45.47
CA GLY A 171 0.52 18.28 -46.53
C GLY A 171 1.04 16.97 -47.13
N ASP A 172 1.08 16.90 -48.46
CA ASP A 172 1.64 15.80 -49.24
C ASP A 172 3.14 15.69 -48.92
N MET A 173 3.60 14.51 -48.49
CA MET A 173 4.92 14.23 -47.86
C MET A 173 4.97 14.31 -46.32
N CYS A 174 3.86 14.63 -45.64
CA CYS A 174 3.79 14.51 -44.18
C CYS A 174 3.49 13.06 -43.72
N TRP A 175 3.98 12.71 -42.52
CA TRP A 175 3.51 11.54 -41.76
C TRP A 175 2.25 11.91 -40.99
N GLY A 176 1.09 11.90 -41.65
CA GLY A 176 -0.22 12.13 -41.03
C GLY A 176 -0.61 11.01 -40.07
N LYS A 177 -1.57 11.25 -39.17
CA LYS A 177 -2.15 10.19 -38.35
C LYS A 177 -3.22 9.46 -39.17
N ASN A 178 -3.02 8.19 -39.45
CA ASN A 178 -4.06 7.36 -40.06
C ASN A 178 -5.25 7.31 -39.09
N LEU A 179 -6.40 7.83 -39.52
CA LEU A 179 -7.58 7.98 -38.66
C LEU A 179 -8.24 6.62 -38.31
N VAL A 180 -7.97 5.58 -39.09
CA VAL A 180 -8.47 4.22 -38.87
C VAL A 180 -7.56 3.46 -37.91
N THR A 181 -6.24 3.57 -38.07
CA THR A 181 -5.28 2.79 -37.28
C THR A 181 -4.69 3.56 -36.10
N GLY A 182 -4.91 4.88 -36.03
CA GLY A 182 -4.33 5.78 -35.04
C GLY A 182 -2.81 5.96 -35.13
N LYS A 183 -2.15 5.31 -36.10
CA LYS A 183 -0.68 5.31 -36.27
C LYS A 183 -0.23 6.31 -37.34
N PRO A 184 1.02 6.82 -37.29
CA PRO A 184 1.55 7.70 -38.33
C PRO A 184 1.73 6.96 -39.67
N MET A 185 1.28 7.54 -40.78
CA MET A 185 1.37 7.01 -42.14
C MET A 185 1.64 8.15 -43.14
N ALA A 186 2.38 7.89 -44.22
CA ALA A 186 2.61 8.90 -45.26
C ALA A 186 1.29 9.27 -45.95
N ILE A 187 1.05 10.56 -46.16
CA ILE A 187 -0.13 11.07 -46.88
C ILE A 187 0.16 11.00 -48.38
N GLU A 188 -0.69 10.31 -49.15
CA GLU A 188 -0.54 10.14 -50.61
C GLU A 188 -0.70 11.46 -51.39
N GLN A 189 0.00 11.56 -52.53
CA GLN A 189 0.24 12.75 -53.38
C GLN A 189 -0.98 13.36 -54.10
N THR A 190 -2.21 12.99 -53.77
CA THR A 190 -3.38 13.28 -54.62
C THR A 190 -4.27 14.43 -54.15
N MET A 191 -3.84 15.27 -53.20
CA MET A 191 -4.70 16.32 -52.64
C MET A 191 -4.07 17.72 -52.75
N SER A 192 -3.99 18.22 -53.99
CA SER A 192 -3.37 19.49 -54.39
C SER A 192 -4.08 20.78 -53.97
N CYS A 193 -5.13 20.73 -53.16
CA CYS A 193 -5.67 21.91 -52.49
C CYS A 193 -6.40 21.48 -51.22
N ARG A 194 -5.85 21.79 -50.05
CA ARG A 194 -6.59 21.62 -48.80
C ARG A 194 -6.84 22.98 -48.16
N PRO A 195 -8.09 23.38 -47.90
CA PRO A 195 -8.44 24.62 -47.22
C PRO A 195 -8.04 24.64 -45.72
N PHE A 196 -7.19 23.69 -45.30
CA PHE A 196 -6.88 23.32 -43.93
C PHE A 196 -5.38 23.01 -43.79
N GLY A 197 -4.56 24.02 -43.49
CA GLY A 197 -3.16 23.88 -43.05
C GLY A 197 -3.12 23.90 -41.52
N LEU A 198 -2.78 22.78 -40.90
CA LEU A 198 -3.19 22.42 -39.53
C LEU A 198 -2.10 21.51 -38.91
N ALA A 199 -1.55 21.86 -37.73
CA ALA A 199 -0.54 21.17 -36.87
C ALA A 199 0.80 20.76 -37.47
N ILE A 200 1.86 20.80 -36.66
CA ILE A 200 3.09 20.06 -36.95
C ILE A 200 2.96 18.72 -36.21
N CYS A 201 2.85 17.59 -36.93
CA CYS A 201 2.75 16.29 -36.25
C CYS A 201 4.03 16.02 -35.44
N THR A 202 3.98 15.19 -34.39
CA THR A 202 5.15 14.89 -33.54
C THR A 202 6.37 14.36 -34.30
N LYS A 203 6.16 13.71 -35.46
CA LYS A 203 7.25 13.36 -36.38
C LYS A 203 7.77 14.58 -37.15
N CYS A 204 6.92 15.43 -37.71
CA CYS A 204 7.38 16.64 -38.41
C CYS A 204 8.03 17.66 -37.48
N VAL A 205 7.62 17.69 -36.21
CA VAL A 205 8.29 18.36 -35.10
C VAL A 205 9.72 17.81 -34.92
N LYS A 206 9.87 16.48 -34.93
CA LYS A 206 11.18 15.81 -34.82
C LYS A 206 12.04 15.94 -36.08
N TYR A 207 11.44 16.18 -37.25
CA TYR A 207 12.10 16.03 -38.55
C TYR A 207 12.21 17.33 -39.39
N GLY A 208 11.74 18.49 -38.94
CA GLY A 208 11.98 19.74 -39.68
C GLY A 208 10.87 20.77 -39.65
N THR A 209 10.64 21.38 -38.49
CA THR A 209 10.40 22.82 -38.40
C THR A 209 11.50 23.35 -37.48
N THR A 210 12.68 23.55 -38.05
CA THR A 210 13.81 24.32 -37.47
C THR A 210 14.06 24.19 -35.97
N ASN A 211 13.86 23.01 -35.38
CA ASN A 211 14.62 22.69 -34.17
C ASN A 211 16.02 22.36 -34.70
N ILE A 212 16.82 23.39 -34.94
CA ILE A 212 18.27 23.29 -34.97
C ILE A 212 18.61 23.55 -33.52
N PRO A 213 18.75 22.52 -32.67
CA PRO A 213 19.32 22.78 -31.37
C PRO A 213 20.73 23.27 -31.67
N TYR A 214 21.02 24.52 -31.34
CA TYR A 214 22.33 25.12 -31.60
C TYR A 214 23.49 24.31 -30.97
N SER A 215 23.18 23.36 -30.08
CA SER A 215 24.10 22.39 -29.45
C SER A 215 24.28 21.04 -30.19
N HIS A 216 23.48 20.73 -31.22
CA HIS A 216 23.43 19.39 -31.84
C HIS A 216 24.23 19.22 -33.13
N PHE A 217 24.94 20.25 -33.61
CA PHE A 217 25.88 20.11 -34.73
C PHE A 217 27.01 19.09 -34.47
N SER A 218 27.21 18.67 -33.22
CA SER A 218 28.26 17.73 -32.80
C SER A 218 27.85 16.24 -32.80
N ARG A 219 26.57 15.88 -33.00
CA ARG A 219 26.09 14.47 -32.96
C ARG A 219 25.70 13.88 -34.33
N PHE A 220 26.43 14.25 -35.38
CA PHE A 220 26.22 13.74 -36.75
C PHE A 220 27.03 12.46 -37.04
N GLN A 221 26.95 11.46 -36.16
CA GLN A 221 27.26 10.07 -36.52
C GLN A 221 26.13 9.18 -36.02
N GLN A 222 25.40 8.60 -36.98
CA GLN A 222 24.24 7.70 -36.86
C GLN A 222 22.96 8.32 -36.25
N GLY A 223 21.99 8.62 -37.11
CA GLY A 223 20.61 8.93 -36.70
C GLY A 223 20.03 10.27 -37.16
N VAL A 224 20.76 11.05 -37.97
CA VAL A 224 20.20 12.20 -38.68
C VAL A 224 19.40 11.70 -39.87
N ALA A 225 18.24 12.32 -40.11
CA ALA A 225 17.31 11.98 -41.18
C ALA A 225 17.95 12.06 -42.58
N PHE A 226 18.64 10.99 -42.99
CA PHE A 226 18.73 10.63 -44.39
C PHE A 226 17.33 10.21 -44.85
N HIS A 227 16.57 11.17 -45.36
CA HIS A 227 15.69 11.00 -46.51
C HIS A 227 15.24 12.38 -47.00
N THR A 228 16.01 12.90 -47.98
CA THR A 228 15.74 14.01 -48.90
C THR A 228 15.58 15.40 -48.26
N TRP A 229 16.54 16.30 -48.53
CA TRP A 229 16.45 17.76 -48.35
C TRP A 229 15.17 18.38 -48.94
N ASN A 230 14.55 17.70 -49.91
CA ASN A 230 13.31 18.02 -50.62
C ASN A 230 12.04 18.08 -49.72
N LYS A 231 12.22 18.18 -48.41
CA LYS A 231 11.17 18.03 -47.39
C LYS A 231 11.16 19.18 -46.39
N LEU A 232 12.19 20.01 -46.35
CA LEU A 232 12.14 21.32 -45.71
C LEU A 232 11.33 22.25 -46.63
N MET A 233 10.50 23.12 -46.08
CA MET A 233 9.67 24.07 -46.85
C MET A 233 10.15 25.47 -46.54
N ASP A 234 10.27 26.29 -47.56
CA ASP A 234 10.55 27.72 -47.38
C ASP A 234 9.40 28.41 -46.63
N PRO A 235 9.66 29.51 -45.91
CA PRO A 235 8.61 30.37 -45.40
C PRO A 235 7.63 30.77 -46.51
N GLN A 236 6.34 30.64 -46.23
CA GLN A 236 5.25 30.97 -47.16
C GLN A 236 4.28 31.94 -46.49
N VAL A 237 3.73 32.87 -47.26
CA VAL A 237 2.65 33.74 -46.80
C VAL A 237 1.33 33.07 -47.14
N ASP A 238 0.48 32.83 -46.13
CA ASP A 238 -0.89 32.36 -46.35
C ASP A 238 -1.65 33.40 -47.20
N PRO A 239 -2.12 33.05 -48.41
CA PRO A 239 -2.75 34.02 -49.30
C PRO A 239 -4.09 34.55 -48.78
N ARG A 240 -4.73 33.86 -47.80
CA ARG A 240 -6.00 34.30 -47.20
C ARG A 240 -5.80 35.17 -45.98
N THR A 241 -4.79 34.86 -45.15
CA THR A 241 -4.58 35.56 -43.87
C THR A 241 -3.44 36.58 -43.94
N GLY A 242 -2.58 36.51 -44.97
CA GLY A 242 -1.38 37.34 -45.08
C GLY A 242 -0.30 36.99 -44.04
N GLU A 243 -0.43 35.85 -43.36
CA GLU A 243 0.45 35.44 -42.27
C GLU A 243 1.63 34.62 -42.80
N ALA A 244 2.84 34.89 -42.28
CA ALA A 244 4.02 34.07 -42.56
C ALA A 244 3.92 32.73 -41.82
N ASN A 245 4.07 31.64 -42.57
CA ASN A 245 4.05 30.26 -42.14
C ASN A 245 5.39 29.59 -42.44
N GLY A 246 5.73 28.54 -41.68
CA GLY A 246 6.98 27.80 -41.85
C GLY A 246 8.13 28.28 -40.96
N SER A 247 9.36 27.89 -41.32
CA SER A 247 10.60 28.25 -40.64
C SER A 247 10.97 29.71 -40.87
N LEU A 248 11.75 30.31 -39.96
CA LEU A 248 12.26 31.68 -40.13
C LEU A 248 13.26 31.80 -41.30
N VAL A 249 13.96 30.72 -41.63
CA VAL A 249 15.04 30.67 -42.62
C VAL A 249 14.64 29.76 -43.78
N LYS A 250 15.04 30.10 -45.01
CA LYS A 250 14.79 29.29 -46.20
C LYS A 250 15.68 28.04 -46.23
N VAL A 251 15.23 27.02 -46.92
CA VAL A 251 15.96 25.74 -47.06
C VAL A 251 17.28 25.94 -47.80
N ILE A 252 17.25 26.75 -48.85
CA ILE A 252 18.43 27.04 -49.67
C ILE A 252 19.51 27.78 -48.86
N GLU A 253 19.09 28.65 -47.93
CA GLU A 253 19.98 29.40 -47.05
C GLU A 253 20.68 28.45 -46.06
N LEU A 254 19.96 27.46 -45.53
CA LEU A 254 20.54 26.40 -44.69
C LEU A 254 21.53 25.52 -45.44
N GLN A 255 21.23 25.16 -46.70
CA GLN A 255 22.14 24.42 -47.58
C GLN A 255 23.41 25.21 -47.90
N GLN A 256 23.28 26.52 -48.08
CA GLN A 256 24.41 27.42 -48.30
C GLN A 256 25.31 27.48 -47.06
N ILE A 257 24.74 27.56 -45.85
CA ILE A 257 25.53 27.52 -44.61
C ILE A 257 26.30 26.20 -44.50
N GLU A 258 25.64 25.06 -44.72
CA GLU A 258 26.27 23.75 -44.57
C GLU A 258 27.41 23.53 -45.57
N SER A 259 27.23 23.99 -46.81
CA SER A 259 28.24 23.88 -47.87
C SER A 259 29.38 24.89 -47.75
N SER A 260 29.12 26.07 -47.15
CA SER A 260 30.10 27.17 -47.09
C SER A 260 30.98 27.12 -45.84
N PHE A 261 30.50 26.55 -44.74
CA PHE A 261 31.22 26.52 -43.46
C PHE A 261 31.57 25.08 -43.08
N SER A 262 32.83 24.85 -42.71
CA SER A 262 33.32 23.52 -42.29
C SER A 262 33.27 23.33 -40.77
N GLN A 263 33.44 24.40 -40.00
CA GLN A 263 33.38 24.37 -38.54
C GLN A 263 31.95 24.58 -38.03
N THR A 264 31.64 23.94 -36.91
CA THR A 264 30.31 23.98 -36.28
C THR A 264 29.95 25.37 -35.75
N GLU A 265 30.90 26.08 -35.14
CA GLU A 265 30.62 27.41 -34.56
C GLU A 265 30.33 28.43 -35.66
N ASP A 266 31.09 28.41 -36.77
CA ASP A 266 30.84 29.31 -37.91
C ASP A 266 29.45 29.06 -38.54
N ARG A 267 29.02 27.80 -38.62
CA ARG A 267 27.65 27.45 -39.09
C ARG A 267 26.58 28.04 -38.17
N LYS A 268 26.82 28.01 -36.85
CA LYS A 268 25.91 28.54 -35.84
C LYS A 268 25.83 30.05 -35.92
N GLU A 269 26.97 30.75 -36.02
CA GLU A 269 27.02 32.20 -36.14
C GLU A 269 26.35 32.68 -37.44
N ALA A 270 26.61 32.01 -38.57
CA ALA A 270 25.98 32.31 -39.85
C ALA A 270 24.45 32.11 -39.82
N LEU A 271 23.99 31.05 -39.13
CA LEU A 271 22.56 30.78 -38.93
C LEU A 271 21.90 31.84 -38.04
N GLU A 272 22.53 32.20 -36.93
CA GLU A 272 22.03 33.24 -36.02
C GLU A 272 21.90 34.59 -36.76
N ALA A 273 22.89 34.96 -37.56
CA ALA A 273 22.85 36.16 -38.40
C ALA A 273 21.73 36.11 -39.47
N MET A 274 21.40 34.93 -40.01
CA MET A 274 20.25 34.77 -40.92
C MET A 274 18.91 34.87 -40.19
N VAL A 275 18.79 34.29 -39.00
CA VAL A 275 17.57 34.38 -38.18
C VAL A 275 17.29 35.83 -37.77
N VAL A 276 18.32 36.57 -37.32
CA VAL A 276 18.19 38.00 -36.99
C VAL A 276 17.72 38.80 -38.20
N ARG A 277 18.34 38.60 -39.37
CA ARG A 277 17.91 39.25 -40.62
C ARG A 277 16.49 38.88 -41.01
N ALA A 278 16.06 37.63 -40.85
CA ALA A 278 14.71 37.19 -41.19
C ALA A 278 13.65 37.86 -40.30
N ILE A 279 13.95 38.05 -39.01
CA ILE A 279 13.11 38.79 -38.08
C ILE A 279 13.01 40.26 -38.53
N GLU A 280 14.14 40.90 -38.79
CA GLU A 280 14.22 42.31 -39.25
C GLU A 280 13.52 42.55 -40.60
N THR A 281 13.71 41.65 -41.57
CA THR A 281 13.16 41.77 -42.94
C THR A 281 11.65 41.57 -43.00
N SER A 282 11.08 40.83 -42.04
CA SER A 282 9.63 40.65 -41.95
C SER A 282 8.87 41.96 -41.68
N GLY A 283 9.58 43.03 -41.31
CA GLY A 283 9.06 44.40 -41.16
C GLY A 283 8.04 44.60 -40.04
N LYS A 284 7.58 43.52 -39.40
CA LYS A 284 6.58 43.57 -38.31
C LYS A 284 7.23 43.77 -36.94
N TYR A 285 8.43 43.25 -36.72
CA TYR A 285 9.07 43.25 -35.39
C TYR A 285 10.59 43.43 -35.50
N CYS A 286 11.16 44.33 -34.70
CA CYS A 286 12.61 44.31 -34.44
C CYS A 286 12.96 43.10 -33.54
N PRO A 287 14.19 42.58 -33.54
CA PRO A 287 14.58 41.40 -32.75
C PRO A 287 14.20 41.49 -31.26
N SER A 288 14.33 42.67 -30.63
CA SER A 288 13.88 42.88 -29.25
C SER A 288 12.36 42.74 -29.09
N HIS A 289 11.58 43.28 -30.03
CA HIS A 289 10.12 43.17 -29.98
C HIS A 289 9.61 41.74 -30.23
N TYR A 290 10.33 40.92 -31.00
CA TYR A 290 10.01 39.48 -31.12
C TYR A 290 10.14 38.79 -29.76
N GLU A 291 11.24 39.02 -29.05
CA GLU A 291 11.48 38.42 -27.72
C GLU A 291 10.42 38.87 -26.71
N ASP A 292 10.08 40.16 -26.69
CA ASP A 292 9.05 40.70 -25.79
C ASP A 292 7.68 40.05 -26.02
N VAL A 293 7.27 39.89 -27.29
CA VAL A 293 5.99 39.26 -27.63
C VAL A 293 6.01 37.75 -27.34
N ALA A 294 7.10 37.05 -27.66
CA ALA A 294 7.24 35.63 -27.35
C ALA A 294 7.24 35.37 -25.83
N ALA A 295 7.93 36.22 -25.05
CA ALA A 295 7.93 36.19 -23.60
C ALA A 295 6.51 36.41 -23.04
N SER A 296 5.78 37.40 -23.54
CA SER A 296 4.40 37.67 -23.14
C SER A 296 3.46 36.46 -23.34
N TYR A 297 3.60 35.73 -24.45
CA TYR A 297 2.84 34.49 -24.68
C TYR A 297 3.22 33.38 -23.70
N CYS A 298 4.50 33.24 -23.37
CA CYS A 298 4.97 32.26 -22.38
C CYS A 298 4.44 32.61 -20.98
N GLU A 299 4.46 33.87 -20.59
CA GLU A 299 3.89 34.35 -19.32
C GLU A 299 2.39 34.06 -19.23
N MET A 300 1.62 34.33 -20.29
CA MET A 300 0.19 33.99 -20.36
C MET A 300 -0.04 32.48 -20.20
N PHE A 301 0.81 31.65 -20.81
CA PHE A 301 0.73 30.19 -20.71
C PHE A 301 1.06 29.68 -19.30
N ASP A 302 2.10 30.21 -18.68
CA ASP A 302 2.51 29.83 -17.32
C ASP A 302 1.49 30.30 -16.29
N ALA A 303 0.96 31.53 -16.43
CA ALA A 303 -0.12 32.04 -15.58
C ALA A 303 -1.38 31.16 -15.69
N SER A 304 -1.79 30.82 -16.93
CA SER A 304 -2.93 29.93 -17.16
C SER A 304 -2.69 28.52 -16.59
N CYS A 305 -1.47 27.99 -16.73
CA CYS A 305 -1.10 26.68 -16.16
C CYS A 305 -1.19 26.68 -14.64
N LYS A 306 -0.66 27.71 -14.00
CA LYS A 306 -0.72 27.88 -12.55
C LYS A 306 -2.16 27.96 -12.06
N GLU A 307 -2.98 28.80 -12.69
CA GLU A 307 -4.40 28.94 -12.33
C GLU A 307 -5.17 27.61 -12.47
N ALA A 308 -4.93 26.87 -13.56
CA ALA A 308 -5.54 25.57 -13.78
C ALA A 308 -5.12 24.52 -12.74
N ASP A 309 -3.85 24.49 -12.37
CA ASP A 309 -3.31 23.57 -11.36
C ASP A 309 -3.85 23.93 -9.96
N ASP A 310 -3.91 25.22 -9.61
CA ASP A 310 -4.52 25.72 -8.37
C ASP A 310 -6.01 25.36 -8.28
N TYR A 311 -6.75 25.50 -9.39
CA TYR A 311 -8.15 25.08 -9.48
C TYR A 311 -8.32 23.59 -9.23
N ILE A 312 -7.54 22.73 -9.89
CA ILE A 312 -7.57 21.27 -9.68
C ILE A 312 -7.25 20.92 -8.22
N HIS A 313 -6.21 21.52 -7.65
CA HIS A 313 -5.82 21.30 -6.27
C HIS A 313 -6.95 21.69 -5.30
N SER A 314 -7.60 22.85 -5.51
CA SER A 314 -8.73 23.30 -4.70
C SER A 314 -9.92 22.34 -4.74
N GLU A 315 -10.24 21.80 -5.91
CA GLU A 315 -11.32 20.82 -6.08
C GLU A 315 -10.98 19.48 -5.42
N GLN A 316 -9.73 19.01 -5.54
CA GLN A 316 -9.26 17.79 -4.86
C GLN A 316 -9.31 17.94 -3.34
N MET A 317 -8.94 19.11 -2.80
CA MET A 317 -9.04 19.40 -1.37
C MET A 317 -10.49 19.39 -0.89
N LYS A 318 -11.43 19.99 -1.65
CA LYS A 318 -12.86 19.93 -1.34
C LYS A 318 -13.41 18.49 -1.39
N GLU A 319 -13.00 17.69 -2.38
CA GLU A 319 -13.40 16.28 -2.48
C GLU A 319 -12.84 15.43 -1.34
N HIS A 320 -11.58 15.66 -0.97
CA HIS A 320 -10.94 15.00 0.17
C HIS A 320 -11.63 15.37 1.49
N GLN A 321 -11.91 16.65 1.70
CA GLN A 321 -12.65 17.13 2.87
C GLN A 321 -14.04 16.47 2.95
N LYS A 322 -14.80 16.48 1.85
CA LYS A 322 -16.10 15.77 1.78
C LYS A 322 -15.97 14.26 1.99
N TYR A 323 -14.84 13.65 1.68
CA TYR A 323 -14.58 12.24 1.96
C TYR A 323 -14.32 12.01 3.45
N VAL A 324 -13.49 12.86 4.08
CA VAL A 324 -13.20 12.81 5.53
C VAL A 324 -14.49 13.02 6.33
N GLU A 325 -15.27 14.06 6.02
CA GLU A 325 -16.56 14.32 6.66
C GLU A 325 -17.52 13.10 6.56
N ARG A 326 -17.65 12.49 5.37
CA ARG A 326 -18.46 11.27 5.17
C ARG A 326 -17.87 10.03 5.85
N ARG A 327 -16.56 9.96 6.06
CA ARG A 327 -15.91 8.87 6.80
C ARG A 327 -16.20 9.03 8.28
N ASP A 328 -16.00 10.23 8.83
CA ASP A 328 -16.17 10.53 10.25
C ASP A 328 -17.65 10.38 10.65
N GLU A 329 -18.58 10.82 9.81
CA GLU A 329 -20.02 10.59 10.03
C GLU A 329 -20.36 9.09 10.07
N ARG A 330 -19.74 8.29 9.19
CA ARG A 330 -19.94 6.82 9.18
C ARG A 330 -19.34 6.16 10.41
N VAL A 331 -18.15 6.57 10.83
CA VAL A 331 -17.49 6.06 12.05
C VAL A 331 -18.31 6.43 13.29
N ALA A 332 -18.76 7.68 13.41
CA ALA A 332 -19.61 8.13 14.50
C ALA A 332 -20.93 7.36 14.59
N LYS A 333 -21.64 7.18 13.46
CA LYS A 333 -22.87 6.37 13.39
C LYS A 333 -22.60 4.91 13.77
N ARG A 334 -21.47 4.35 13.36
CA ARG A 334 -21.07 2.99 13.73
C ARG A 334 -20.76 2.89 15.23
N LEU A 335 -19.96 3.81 15.77
CA LEU A 335 -19.58 3.87 17.18
C LEU A 335 -20.82 3.96 18.08
N GLN A 336 -21.79 4.80 17.72
CA GLN A 336 -23.06 4.90 18.45
C GLN A 336 -23.80 3.55 18.51
N ARG A 337 -23.87 2.82 17.39
CA ARG A 337 -24.50 1.49 17.36
C ARG A 337 -23.73 0.46 18.17
N VAL A 338 -22.39 0.47 18.09
CA VAL A 338 -21.54 -0.44 18.86
C VAL A 338 -21.66 -0.16 20.36
N ARG A 339 -21.77 1.11 20.78
CA ARG A 339 -22.09 1.47 22.18
C ARG A 339 -23.45 0.93 22.62
N GLY A 340 -24.48 1.02 21.76
CA GLY A 340 -25.78 0.41 22.02
C GLY A 340 -25.71 -1.11 22.23
N ILE A 341 -24.97 -1.81 21.35
CA ILE A 341 -24.72 -3.26 21.49
C ILE A 341 -23.95 -3.56 22.77
N TYR A 342 -22.91 -2.79 23.09
CA TYR A 342 -22.12 -2.99 24.31
C TYR A 342 -22.98 -2.86 25.58
N ASN A 343 -23.85 -1.84 25.66
CA ASN A 343 -24.77 -1.67 26.78
C ASN A 343 -25.72 -2.87 26.93
N GLN A 344 -26.25 -3.38 25.80
CA GLN A 344 -27.09 -4.56 25.81
C GLN A 344 -26.33 -5.81 26.26
N VAL A 345 -25.06 -5.98 25.83
CA VAL A 345 -24.19 -7.05 26.29
C VAL A 345 -23.90 -6.92 27.80
N GLU A 346 -23.66 -5.71 28.30
CA GLU A 346 -23.41 -5.45 29.71
C GLU A 346 -24.61 -5.78 30.60
N GLU A 347 -25.82 -5.45 30.16
CA GLU A 347 -27.08 -5.83 30.82
C GLU A 347 -27.29 -7.34 30.76
N LEU A 348 -27.15 -7.94 29.58
CA LEU A 348 -27.34 -9.37 29.39
C LEU A 348 -26.31 -10.20 30.17
N LEU A 349 -25.10 -9.69 30.43
CA LEU A 349 -24.06 -10.35 31.22
C LEU A 349 -24.03 -9.88 32.69
N ALA A 350 -25.07 -9.24 33.21
CA ALA A 350 -25.08 -8.70 34.58
C ALA A 350 -24.84 -9.75 35.67
N ASP A 351 -25.37 -10.96 35.47
CA ASP A 351 -25.26 -12.16 36.31
C ASP A 351 -24.11 -13.09 35.87
N CYS A 352 -23.28 -12.69 34.91
CA CYS A 352 -22.19 -13.53 34.41
C CYS A 352 -21.07 -13.65 35.46
N PRO A 353 -20.59 -14.88 35.75
CA PRO A 353 -19.40 -15.07 36.58
C PRO A 353 -18.21 -14.33 35.96
N MET A 354 -17.44 -13.63 36.80
CA MET A 354 -16.29 -12.85 36.35
C MET A 354 -16.62 -11.80 35.27
N LYS A 355 -17.81 -11.15 35.38
CA LYS A 355 -18.31 -10.09 34.48
C LYS A 355 -17.23 -9.08 34.06
N GLU A 356 -16.39 -8.63 34.98
CA GLU A 356 -15.32 -7.66 34.72
C GLU A 356 -14.32 -8.14 33.65
N ILE A 357 -13.98 -9.43 33.64
CA ILE A 357 -13.07 -10.02 32.64
C ILE A 357 -13.79 -10.19 31.31
N ALA A 358 -15.07 -10.59 31.34
CA ALA A 358 -15.88 -10.75 30.14
C ALA A 358 -16.05 -9.41 29.40
N LEU A 359 -16.32 -8.33 30.13
CA LEU A 359 -16.54 -6.99 29.57
C LEU A 359 -15.26 -6.19 29.33
N SER A 360 -14.10 -6.66 29.79
CA SER A 360 -12.81 -6.00 29.58
C SER A 360 -12.53 -5.80 28.08
N CYS A 361 -12.46 -4.53 27.66
CA CYS A 361 -12.36 -4.16 26.26
C CYS A 361 -11.43 -2.95 26.04
N THR A 362 -11.22 -2.61 24.78
CA THR A 362 -10.50 -1.41 24.32
C THR A 362 -11.36 -0.71 23.27
N TRP A 363 -11.63 0.57 23.49
CA TRP A 363 -12.34 1.42 22.55
C TRP A 363 -11.36 2.10 21.59
N ARG A 364 -11.73 2.17 20.31
CA ARG A 364 -10.94 2.81 19.24
C ARG A 364 -11.83 3.75 18.45
N GLU A 365 -11.96 4.99 18.91
CA GLU A 365 -12.96 5.92 18.40
C GLU A 365 -12.72 6.35 16.95
N ASP A 366 -11.46 6.34 16.50
CA ASP A 366 -11.05 6.77 15.15
C ASP A 366 -10.92 5.61 14.14
N ASP A 367 -11.11 4.37 14.61
CA ASP A 367 -10.95 3.16 13.81
C ASP A 367 -12.33 2.62 13.39
N THR A 368 -12.36 1.99 12.23
CA THR A 368 -13.47 1.15 11.81
C THR A 368 -13.72 0.02 12.81
N ASP A 369 -12.70 -0.48 13.49
CA ASP A 369 -12.81 -1.48 14.55
C ASP A 369 -13.00 -0.82 15.93
N CYS A 370 -14.17 -0.20 16.10
CA CYS A 370 -14.51 0.68 17.23
C CYS A 370 -14.36 0.05 18.63
N LEU A 371 -14.45 -1.27 18.74
CA LEU A 371 -14.44 -2.01 20.01
C LEU A 371 -13.75 -3.35 19.84
N ARG A 372 -12.81 -3.66 20.75
CA ARG A 372 -12.16 -4.97 20.83
C ARG A 372 -12.16 -5.48 22.26
N PHE A 373 -12.75 -6.65 22.47
CA PHE A 373 -12.70 -7.34 23.76
C PHE A 373 -11.32 -7.95 23.98
N LYS A 374 -10.80 -7.84 25.21
CA LYS A 374 -9.49 -8.41 25.55
C LYS A 374 -9.56 -9.92 25.74
N CYS A 375 -10.68 -10.42 26.23
CA CYS A 375 -10.95 -11.85 26.37
C CYS A 375 -11.26 -12.48 25.01
N ASN A 376 -10.49 -13.50 24.60
CA ASN A 376 -10.59 -14.07 23.26
C ASN A 376 -11.94 -14.78 23.00
N ILE A 377 -12.50 -15.50 23.97
CA ILE A 377 -13.82 -16.16 23.79
C ILE A 377 -14.94 -15.14 23.57
N VAL A 378 -14.89 -14.02 24.28
CA VAL A 378 -15.85 -12.92 24.13
C VAL A 378 -15.68 -12.28 22.75
N ASN A 379 -14.43 -12.00 22.37
CA ASN A 379 -14.12 -11.46 21.05
C ASN A 379 -14.60 -12.39 19.94
N GLN A 380 -14.35 -13.71 20.01
CA GLN A 380 -14.81 -14.67 18.99
C GLN A 380 -16.34 -14.72 18.88
N ASN A 381 -17.07 -14.65 20.01
CA ASN A 381 -18.53 -14.70 20.00
C ASN A 381 -19.18 -13.39 19.53
N LEU A 382 -18.52 -12.23 19.76
CA LEU A 382 -19.07 -10.91 19.44
C LEU A 382 -18.45 -10.25 18.19
N MET A 383 -17.36 -10.79 17.62
CA MET A 383 -16.63 -10.15 16.51
C MET A 383 -17.52 -9.89 15.29
N ASN A 384 -18.36 -10.86 14.90
CA ASN A 384 -19.26 -10.69 13.75
C ASN A 384 -20.37 -9.67 14.02
N ILE A 385 -20.78 -9.53 15.29
CA ILE A 385 -21.80 -8.58 15.73
C ILE A 385 -21.22 -7.15 15.73
N VAL A 386 -20.04 -6.97 16.32
CA VAL A 386 -19.37 -5.66 16.43
C VAL A 386 -18.79 -5.20 15.08
N SER A 387 -18.36 -6.13 14.21
CA SER A 387 -17.87 -5.80 12.87
C SER A 387 -19.00 -5.37 11.92
N ALA A 388 -20.22 -5.91 12.11
CA ALA A 388 -21.40 -5.59 11.32
C ALA A 388 -22.61 -5.24 12.24
N PRO A 389 -22.57 -4.09 12.94
CA PRO A 389 -23.59 -3.75 13.93
C PRO A 389 -24.96 -3.49 13.30
N ALA A 390 -25.01 -3.11 12.01
CA ALA A 390 -26.25 -2.86 11.28
C ALA A 390 -27.07 -4.13 11.01
N SER A 391 -26.41 -5.30 10.90
CA SER A 391 -27.04 -6.60 10.69
C SER A 391 -27.24 -7.39 11.98
N SER A 392 -26.83 -6.82 13.11
CA SER A 392 -26.92 -7.49 14.40
C SER A 392 -28.35 -7.43 14.92
N SER A 393 -28.92 -8.59 15.22
CA SER A 393 -30.24 -8.70 15.85
C SER A 393 -30.10 -8.96 17.35
N ASP A 394 -31.10 -8.56 18.13
CA ASP A 394 -31.17 -8.86 19.58
C ASP A 394 -31.00 -10.36 19.85
N ARG A 395 -31.54 -11.22 19.00
CA ARG A 395 -31.39 -12.66 19.10
C ARG A 395 -29.93 -13.09 18.99
N MET A 396 -29.19 -12.58 17.99
CA MET A 396 -27.77 -12.90 17.83
C MET A 396 -26.95 -12.45 19.05
N ILE A 397 -27.27 -11.28 19.59
CA ILE A 397 -26.59 -10.71 20.76
C ILE A 397 -26.88 -11.57 22.00
N ARG A 398 -28.14 -11.95 22.23
CA ARG A 398 -28.52 -12.88 23.32
C ARG A 398 -27.85 -14.24 23.17
N ASP A 399 -27.90 -14.85 21.99
CA ASP A 399 -27.29 -16.16 21.73
C ASP A 399 -25.77 -16.12 21.98
N ALA A 400 -25.10 -15.02 21.62
CA ALA A 400 -23.68 -14.81 21.91
C ALA A 400 -23.42 -14.64 23.42
N CYS A 401 -24.24 -13.84 24.11
CA CYS A 401 -24.13 -13.64 25.56
C CYS A 401 -24.36 -14.95 26.33
N THR A 402 -25.33 -15.78 25.93
CA THR A 402 -25.55 -17.10 26.53
C THR A 402 -24.31 -17.97 26.41
N ARG A 403 -23.70 -18.07 25.21
CA ARG A 403 -22.46 -18.85 25.03
C ARG A 403 -21.30 -18.32 25.87
N ILE A 404 -21.21 -17.00 26.04
CA ILE A 404 -20.21 -16.38 26.92
C ILE A 404 -20.49 -16.77 28.38
N LYS A 405 -21.72 -16.63 28.87
CA LYS A 405 -22.11 -17.04 30.23
C LYS A 405 -21.79 -18.49 30.48
N ASP A 406 -22.23 -19.40 29.60
CA ASP A 406 -22.01 -20.84 29.76
C ASP A 406 -20.52 -21.15 29.94
N ALA A 407 -19.66 -20.51 29.14
CA ALA A 407 -18.21 -20.68 29.27
C ALA A 407 -17.66 -20.18 30.60
N PHE A 408 -18.12 -19.03 31.09
CA PHE A 408 -17.69 -18.48 32.39
C PHE A 408 -18.25 -19.28 33.57
N THR A 409 -19.48 -19.78 33.48
CA THR A 409 -20.08 -20.69 34.46
C THR A 409 -19.27 -21.98 34.57
N VAL A 410 -18.85 -22.59 33.45
CA VAL A 410 -17.97 -23.77 33.47
C VAL A 410 -16.65 -23.47 34.20
N LEU A 411 -16.07 -22.28 34.01
CA LEU A 411 -14.83 -21.90 34.69
C LEU A 411 -15.02 -21.71 36.20
N GLU A 412 -16.16 -21.13 36.62
CA GLU A 412 -16.51 -20.94 38.03
C GLU A 412 -16.86 -22.26 38.73
N GLU A 413 -17.74 -23.08 38.13
CA GLU A 413 -18.15 -24.39 38.67
C GLU A 413 -16.95 -25.34 38.85
N LYS A 414 -16.01 -25.32 37.90
CA LYS A 414 -14.76 -26.10 38.01
C LYS A 414 -13.70 -25.43 38.88
N ASN A 415 -13.99 -24.25 39.42
CA ASN A 415 -13.10 -23.41 40.21
C ASN A 415 -11.71 -23.30 39.57
N PHE A 416 -11.68 -23.06 38.25
CA PHE A 416 -10.48 -23.21 37.42
C PHE A 416 -9.33 -22.30 37.88
N PHE A 417 -9.64 -21.05 38.26
CA PHE A 417 -8.63 -20.07 38.67
C PHE A 417 -8.15 -20.23 40.13
N SER A 418 -8.70 -21.16 40.91
CA SER A 418 -8.09 -21.54 42.20
C SER A 418 -6.78 -22.30 42.02
N PHE A 419 -6.57 -22.89 40.84
CA PHE A 419 -5.46 -23.80 40.52
C PHE A 419 -5.32 -24.97 41.51
N SER A 420 -6.38 -25.30 42.25
CA SER A 420 -6.41 -26.38 43.25
C SER A 420 -6.00 -27.73 42.65
N PHE A 421 -6.39 -27.99 41.40
CA PHE A 421 -6.03 -29.20 40.63
C PHE A 421 -4.53 -29.42 40.39
N ILE A 422 -3.68 -28.41 40.60
CA ILE A 422 -2.21 -28.53 40.55
C ILE A 422 -1.49 -28.17 41.86
N SER A 423 -2.19 -27.55 42.82
CA SER A 423 -1.60 -27.07 44.10
C SER A 423 -0.87 -28.16 44.89
N GLN A 424 -1.45 -29.36 44.98
CA GLN A 424 -0.90 -30.50 45.73
C GLN A 424 -0.11 -31.49 44.85
N SER A 425 0.24 -31.10 43.62
CA SER A 425 0.91 -32.04 42.72
C SER A 425 2.34 -32.34 43.15
N SER A 426 2.70 -33.62 43.19
CA SER A 426 4.09 -34.08 43.36
C SER A 426 4.97 -33.77 42.14
N ASN A 427 4.36 -33.44 40.99
CA ASN A 427 5.09 -33.10 39.78
C ASN A 427 5.71 -31.70 39.90
N ARG A 428 7.05 -31.63 39.82
CA ARG A 428 7.82 -30.39 39.95
C ARG A 428 7.39 -29.30 38.97
N TYR A 429 7.10 -29.65 37.72
CA TYR A 429 6.66 -28.68 36.72
C TYR A 429 5.27 -28.14 37.02
N LYS A 430 4.34 -28.99 37.47
CA LYS A 430 3.00 -28.55 37.93
C LYS A 430 3.09 -27.59 39.11
N LYS A 431 4.00 -27.84 40.07
CA LYS A 431 4.27 -26.91 41.16
C LYS A 431 4.82 -25.57 40.66
N GLY A 432 5.78 -25.58 39.71
CA GLY A 432 6.27 -24.35 39.09
C GLY A 432 5.18 -23.57 38.33
N MET A 433 4.25 -24.26 37.67
CA MET A 433 3.06 -23.64 37.07
C MET A 433 2.14 -23.02 38.14
N TYR A 434 1.90 -23.71 39.25
CA TYR A 434 1.10 -23.17 40.35
C TYR A 434 1.74 -21.91 40.93
N ASP A 435 3.05 -21.95 41.21
CA ASP A 435 3.81 -20.82 41.73
C ASP A 435 3.73 -19.63 40.76
N TYR A 436 3.90 -19.85 39.44
CA TYR A 436 3.74 -18.80 38.41
C TYR A 436 2.33 -18.22 38.38
N CYS A 437 1.31 -19.08 38.34
CA CYS A 437 -0.07 -18.66 38.22
C CYS A 437 -0.57 -17.89 39.45
N THR A 438 -0.07 -18.21 40.64
CA THR A 438 -0.47 -17.54 41.89
C THR A 438 0.32 -16.27 42.19
N SER A 439 1.57 -16.17 41.74
CA SER A 439 2.43 -15.01 42.04
C SER A 439 2.50 -13.96 40.93
N GLU A 440 2.44 -14.36 39.65
CA GLU A 440 2.73 -13.47 38.52
C GLU A 440 1.52 -13.26 37.57
N MET A 441 0.46 -14.05 37.74
CA MET A 441 -0.71 -14.05 36.84
C MET A 441 -2.00 -13.66 37.56
N SER A 442 -2.89 -13.00 36.81
CA SER A 442 -4.29 -12.84 37.16
C SER A 442 -5.17 -13.67 36.23
N ALA A 443 -6.40 -13.99 36.66
CA ALA A 443 -7.36 -14.66 35.79
C ALA A 443 -7.58 -13.89 34.48
N GLN A 444 -7.59 -12.56 34.54
CA GLN A 444 -7.67 -11.69 33.37
C GLN A 444 -6.50 -11.94 32.40
N LYS A 445 -5.25 -11.88 32.86
CA LYS A 445 -4.07 -12.10 31.98
C LYS A 445 -4.10 -13.48 31.33
N ILE A 446 -4.56 -14.50 32.05
CA ILE A 446 -4.74 -15.84 31.48
C ILE A 446 -5.78 -15.77 30.37
N MET A 447 -6.97 -15.23 30.62
CA MET A 447 -8.05 -15.16 29.61
C MET A 447 -7.71 -14.29 28.40
N GLU A 448 -6.93 -13.23 28.57
CA GLU A 448 -6.45 -12.37 27.48
C GLU A 448 -5.40 -13.07 26.62
N GLY A 449 -4.42 -13.73 27.26
CA GLY A 449 -3.27 -14.29 26.57
C GLY A 449 -3.44 -15.74 26.11
N SER A 450 -4.42 -16.49 26.63
CA SER A 450 -4.53 -17.95 26.49
C SER A 450 -5.07 -18.47 25.15
N TYR A 451 -5.51 -17.58 24.24
CA TYR A 451 -6.50 -17.97 23.24
C TYR A 451 -7.57 -18.85 23.90
N ALA A 452 -8.15 -18.41 25.02
CA ALA A 452 -9.28 -19.06 25.65
C ALA A 452 -10.41 -19.11 24.62
N ASP A 453 -10.42 -20.17 23.82
CA ASP A 453 -11.31 -20.45 22.73
C ASP A 453 -12.23 -21.59 23.15
N GLN A 454 -13.11 -22.02 22.25
CA GLN A 454 -14.01 -23.13 22.54
C GLN A 454 -13.27 -24.42 22.92
N ILE A 455 -12.06 -24.63 22.39
CA ILE A 455 -11.23 -25.80 22.71
C ILE A 455 -10.75 -25.73 24.15
N PHE A 456 -10.27 -24.58 24.60
CA PHE A 456 -9.89 -24.35 26.00
C PHE A 456 -11.04 -24.65 26.96
N ILE A 457 -12.24 -24.10 26.71
CA ILE A 457 -13.42 -24.34 27.54
C ILE A 457 -13.82 -25.82 27.53
N SER A 458 -13.84 -26.46 26.35
CA SER A 458 -14.18 -27.88 26.25
C SER A 458 -13.23 -28.79 27.04
N MET A 459 -11.94 -28.42 27.15
CA MET A 459 -10.98 -29.15 27.97
C MET A 459 -11.28 -29.00 29.47
N VAL A 460 -11.73 -27.82 29.92
CA VAL A 460 -12.14 -27.61 31.31
C VAL A 460 -13.42 -28.40 31.62
N GLU A 461 -14.39 -28.36 30.72
CA GLU A 461 -15.64 -29.11 30.81
C GLU A 461 -15.40 -30.62 30.90
N GLN A 462 -14.49 -31.15 30.08
CA GLN A 462 -14.07 -32.57 30.09
C GLN A 462 -13.20 -32.95 31.31
N ASN A 463 -13.13 -32.12 32.36
CA ASN A 463 -12.29 -32.31 33.54
C ASN A 463 -10.79 -32.50 33.20
N GLN A 464 -10.29 -31.79 32.20
CA GLN A 464 -8.86 -31.75 31.83
C GLN A 464 -8.23 -30.36 32.11
N PRO A 465 -8.40 -29.78 33.31
CA PRO A 465 -8.00 -28.39 33.58
C PRO A 465 -6.49 -28.16 33.45
N THR A 466 -5.66 -29.18 33.71
CA THR A 466 -4.21 -29.05 33.48
C THR A 466 -3.87 -28.87 32.00
N LYS A 467 -4.56 -29.55 31.08
CA LYS A 467 -4.31 -29.40 29.64
C LYS A 467 -4.80 -28.05 29.15
N ALA A 468 -5.96 -27.60 29.63
CA ALA A 468 -6.48 -26.26 29.36
C ALA A 468 -5.49 -25.19 29.83
N LEU A 469 -5.00 -25.28 31.07
CA LEU A 469 -4.02 -24.34 31.61
C LEU A 469 -2.73 -24.31 30.80
N VAL A 470 -2.18 -25.49 30.44
CA VAL A 470 -0.99 -25.59 29.61
C VAL A 470 -1.19 -24.92 28.25
N ARG A 471 -2.33 -25.15 27.59
CA ARG A 471 -2.70 -24.49 26.33
C ARG A 471 -2.69 -22.98 26.51
N GLY A 472 -3.32 -22.49 27.58
CA GLY A 472 -3.39 -21.06 27.85
C GLY A 472 -2.06 -20.41 28.23
N LEU A 473 -1.18 -21.12 28.93
CA LEU A 473 0.16 -20.61 29.22
C LEU A 473 1.07 -20.64 27.99
N ASN A 474 0.88 -21.59 27.08
CA ASN A 474 1.72 -21.72 25.88
C ASN A 474 1.65 -20.48 24.96
N THR A 475 0.51 -19.81 24.95
CA THR A 475 0.26 -18.63 24.11
C THR A 475 0.69 -17.33 24.77
N ILE A 476 0.93 -17.36 26.08
CA ILE A 476 1.47 -16.23 26.84
C ILE A 476 3.00 -16.26 26.71
N ARG A 477 3.53 -15.26 26.00
CA ARG A 477 4.97 -15.16 25.72
C ARG A 477 5.78 -15.24 27.02
N GLY A 478 6.62 -16.27 27.11
CA GLY A 478 7.53 -16.47 28.23
C GLY A 478 6.97 -17.22 29.44
N ALA A 479 5.66 -17.52 29.47
CA ALA A 479 5.04 -18.18 30.64
C ALA A 479 5.57 -19.60 30.87
N LEU A 480 5.64 -20.46 29.85
CA LEU A 480 6.20 -21.82 30.02
C LEU A 480 7.68 -21.82 30.46
N PRO A 481 8.59 -21.01 29.85
CA PRO A 481 9.94 -20.84 30.38
C PRO A 481 9.97 -20.41 31.85
N ARG A 482 9.07 -19.50 32.26
CA ARG A 482 8.99 -19.02 33.63
C ARG A 482 8.50 -20.10 34.60
N CYS A 483 7.49 -20.87 34.23
CA CYS A 483 7.04 -22.05 34.96
C CYS A 483 8.17 -23.08 35.14
N PHE A 484 8.96 -23.30 34.10
CA PHE A 484 10.14 -24.16 34.17
C PHE A 484 11.17 -23.64 35.17
N ALA A 485 11.50 -22.34 35.10
CA ALA A 485 12.45 -21.71 36.00
C ALA A 485 12.04 -21.83 37.47
N LEU A 486 10.77 -21.59 37.79
CA LEU A 486 10.23 -21.77 39.15
C LEU A 486 10.23 -23.25 39.59
N ALA A 487 10.03 -24.18 38.65
CA ALA A 487 10.07 -25.60 38.94
C ALA A 487 11.48 -26.10 39.32
N VAL A 488 12.53 -25.58 38.69
CA VAL A 488 13.92 -26.08 38.84
C VAL A 488 14.80 -25.20 39.74
N VAL A 489 14.43 -23.94 39.98
CA VAL A 489 15.15 -23.00 40.85
C VAL A 489 14.28 -22.63 42.05
N ARG A 490 14.49 -23.35 43.15
CA ARG A 490 13.83 -23.07 44.43
C ARG A 490 14.77 -22.35 45.40
N PRO A 491 14.25 -21.43 46.23
CA PRO A 491 14.99 -20.95 47.39
C PRO A 491 15.27 -22.13 48.31
N ASN A 492 16.52 -22.28 48.75
CA ASN A 492 16.84 -23.20 49.83
C ASN A 492 16.71 -22.42 51.14
N PRO A 493 15.74 -22.73 52.03
CA PRO A 493 15.60 -22.01 53.30
C PRO A 493 16.81 -22.19 54.21
N ASP A 494 17.53 -23.32 54.10
CA ASP A 494 18.63 -23.67 54.99
C ASP A 494 19.99 -23.13 54.53
N VAL A 495 20.07 -22.70 53.27
CA VAL A 495 21.31 -22.17 52.67
C VAL A 495 20.99 -20.79 52.12
N ALA A 496 21.22 -19.77 52.95
CA ALA A 496 21.25 -18.39 52.49
C ALA A 496 22.27 -18.31 51.34
N ASP A 497 21.79 -18.11 50.11
CA ASP A 497 22.68 -17.85 48.98
C ASP A 497 23.35 -16.50 49.27
N PRO A 498 24.67 -16.47 49.57
CA PRO A 498 25.33 -15.25 50.03
C PRO A 498 25.28 -14.12 49.00
N ASN A 499 24.91 -14.41 47.75
CA ASN A 499 24.78 -13.43 46.68
C ASN A 499 23.33 -13.24 46.18
N ASN A 500 22.33 -13.91 46.77
CA ASN A 500 20.92 -13.85 46.36
C ASN A 500 20.71 -14.01 44.83
N ARG A 501 21.38 -14.98 44.19
CA ARG A 501 21.39 -15.16 42.72
C ARG A 501 20.26 -16.03 42.20
N ILE A 502 19.19 -16.21 42.98
CA ILE A 502 18.05 -17.06 42.60
C ILE A 502 17.45 -16.59 41.27
N GLU A 503 17.25 -15.28 41.11
CA GLU A 503 16.65 -14.72 39.90
C GLU A 503 17.57 -14.84 38.67
N ASP A 504 18.88 -14.74 38.86
CA ASP A 504 19.87 -14.98 37.81
C ASP A 504 19.81 -16.45 37.32
N TYR A 505 19.70 -17.41 38.24
CA TYR A 505 19.50 -18.81 37.85
C TYR A 505 18.14 -19.07 37.20
N ARG A 506 17.09 -18.32 37.56
CA ARG A 506 15.79 -18.41 36.88
C ARG A 506 15.89 -17.92 35.43
N LYS A 507 16.56 -16.79 35.18
CA LYS A 507 16.85 -16.32 33.81
C LYS A 507 17.62 -17.37 32.99
N LEU A 508 18.56 -18.07 33.64
CA LEU A 508 19.33 -19.13 32.97
C LEU A 508 18.44 -20.31 32.61
N ALA A 509 17.57 -20.73 33.54
CA ALA A 509 16.59 -21.78 33.29
C ALA A 509 15.60 -21.41 32.16
N GLU A 510 15.10 -20.17 32.15
CA GLU A 510 14.24 -19.68 31.06
C GLU A 510 14.95 -19.73 29.70
N THR A 511 16.24 -19.42 29.68
CA THR A 511 17.07 -19.44 28.46
C THR A 511 17.26 -20.87 27.96
N VAL A 512 17.55 -21.82 28.86
CA VAL A 512 17.65 -23.25 28.52
C VAL A 512 16.32 -23.75 27.93
N TRP A 513 15.20 -23.39 28.55
CA TRP A 513 13.88 -23.74 28.02
C TRP A 513 13.67 -23.17 26.62
N LYS A 514 13.88 -21.86 26.42
CA LYS A 514 13.69 -21.20 25.12
C LYS A 514 14.57 -21.80 24.02
N LYS A 515 15.76 -22.31 24.36
CA LYS A 515 16.68 -22.92 23.39
C LYS A 515 16.21 -24.30 22.94
N ASN A 516 15.66 -25.09 23.86
CA ASN A 516 15.35 -26.50 23.63
C ASN A 516 13.88 -26.76 23.31
N SER A 517 12.96 -25.89 23.76
CA SER A 517 11.56 -26.00 23.39
C SER A 517 11.40 -25.63 21.92
N THR A 518 10.89 -26.55 21.10
CA THR A 518 10.47 -26.25 19.74
C THR A 518 9.45 -25.11 19.77
N ASN A 519 9.77 -23.96 19.18
CA ASN A 519 8.89 -22.78 19.06
C ASN A 519 7.68 -23.01 18.12
N SER A 520 7.10 -24.21 18.13
CA SER A 520 5.87 -24.48 17.40
C SER A 520 4.72 -23.78 18.11
N ASN A 521 4.36 -22.59 17.65
CA ASN A 521 3.20 -21.82 18.12
C ASN A 521 1.88 -22.61 18.00
N SER A 522 1.85 -23.75 17.29
CA SER A 522 0.69 -24.63 17.15
C SER A 522 0.93 -26.01 17.79
N GLY A 523 0.12 -26.35 18.79
CA GLY A 523 -0.12 -27.76 19.16
C GLY A 523 0.83 -28.39 20.19
N VAL A 524 1.42 -27.62 21.10
CA VAL A 524 2.24 -28.19 22.18
C VAL A 524 1.37 -29.11 23.07
N THR A 525 1.67 -30.41 23.06
CA THR A 525 0.98 -31.39 23.89
C THR A 525 1.63 -31.50 25.27
N LEU A 526 0.89 -32.00 26.27
CA LEU A 526 1.45 -32.27 27.60
C LEU A 526 2.61 -33.28 27.56
N ALA A 527 2.58 -34.23 26.61
CA ALA A 527 3.66 -35.20 26.40
C ALA A 527 4.95 -34.50 25.92
N THR A 528 4.84 -33.63 24.91
CA THR A 528 5.95 -32.81 24.40
C THR A 528 6.55 -31.94 25.50
N ILE A 529 5.72 -31.34 26.36
CA ILE A 529 6.20 -30.54 27.51
C ILE A 529 6.97 -31.41 28.51
N LYS A 530 6.50 -32.63 28.77
CA LYS A 530 7.18 -33.56 29.70
C LYS A 530 8.55 -33.96 29.16
N GLU A 531 8.65 -34.25 27.87
CA GLU A 531 9.92 -34.56 27.19
C GLU A 531 10.87 -33.37 27.22
N ASN A 532 10.39 -32.19 26.83
CA ASN A 532 11.16 -30.94 26.87
C ASN A 532 11.63 -30.64 28.30
N PHE A 533 10.77 -30.82 29.31
CA PHE A 533 11.11 -30.61 30.71
C PHE A 533 12.29 -31.47 31.15
N ASN A 534 12.25 -32.77 30.88
CA ASN A 534 13.33 -33.67 31.30
C ASN A 534 14.66 -33.33 30.62
N SER A 535 14.63 -33.06 29.31
CA SER A 535 15.81 -32.62 28.56
C SER A 535 16.38 -31.30 29.11
N CYS A 536 15.51 -30.31 29.34
CA CYS A 536 15.92 -28.99 29.86
C CYS A 536 16.46 -29.07 31.30
N VAL A 537 15.97 -29.98 32.14
CA VAL A 537 16.47 -30.14 33.52
C VAL A 537 17.95 -30.55 33.52
N GLU A 538 18.34 -31.54 32.71
CA GLU A 538 19.72 -32.02 32.70
C GLU A 538 20.68 -30.98 32.11
N GLU A 539 20.24 -30.30 31.05
CA GLU A 539 21.02 -29.19 30.49
C GLU A 539 21.13 -28.01 31.46
N PHE A 540 20.05 -27.65 32.15
CA PHE A 540 20.07 -26.61 33.18
C PHE A 540 20.99 -26.97 34.34
N LYS A 541 21.03 -28.22 34.81
CA LYS A 541 21.99 -28.64 35.84
C LYS A 541 23.43 -28.42 35.39
N THR A 542 23.73 -28.79 34.15
CA THR A 542 25.05 -28.60 33.53
C THR A 542 25.39 -27.11 33.43
N MET A 543 24.48 -26.30 32.88
CA MET A 543 24.65 -24.86 32.75
C MET A 543 24.77 -24.15 34.09
N LYS A 544 23.98 -24.55 35.10
CA LYS A 544 24.04 -24.01 36.46
C LYS A 544 25.39 -24.31 37.12
N LYS A 545 25.90 -25.54 36.97
CA LYS A 545 27.23 -25.93 37.45
C LYS A 545 28.31 -25.11 36.73
N ASN A 546 28.24 -25.01 35.41
CA ASN A 546 29.21 -24.25 34.63
C ASN A 546 29.18 -22.75 34.96
N ALA A 547 28.01 -22.16 35.20
CA ALA A 547 27.90 -20.78 35.66
C ALA A 547 28.53 -20.58 37.06
N LYS A 548 28.34 -21.53 37.98
CA LYS A 548 29.01 -21.52 39.29
C LYS A 548 30.52 -21.62 39.15
N ASP A 549 30.99 -22.57 38.36
CA ASP A 549 32.42 -22.80 38.13
C ASP A 549 33.06 -21.57 37.45
N TYR A 550 32.36 -20.95 36.49
CA TYR A 550 32.80 -19.71 35.87
C TYR A 550 32.94 -18.58 36.89
N LEU A 551 31.98 -18.39 37.80
CA LEU A 551 32.05 -17.37 38.85
C LEU A 551 33.03 -17.72 39.98
N ALA A 552 33.36 -19.00 40.15
CA ALA A 552 34.33 -19.46 41.13
C ALA A 552 35.78 -19.33 40.65
N SER A 553 36.00 -19.41 39.33
CA SER A 553 37.30 -19.23 38.69
C SER A 553 37.93 -17.89 39.05
N GLU A 554 39.19 -17.94 39.46
CA GLU A 554 39.96 -16.79 39.92
C GLU A 554 40.06 -15.72 38.82
N GLU A 555 40.27 -16.14 37.57
CA GLU A 555 40.38 -15.26 36.41
C GLU A 555 39.08 -14.51 36.15
N SER A 556 37.93 -15.20 36.25
CA SER A 556 36.62 -14.56 36.10
C SER A 556 36.32 -13.60 37.24
N ARG A 557 36.69 -13.94 38.48
CA ARG A 557 36.56 -13.03 39.63
C ARG A 557 37.44 -11.80 39.49
N ALA A 558 38.69 -11.99 39.04
CA ALA A 558 39.61 -10.90 38.77
C ALA A 558 39.03 -9.96 37.70
N PHE A 559 38.49 -10.49 36.59
CA PHE A 559 37.79 -9.70 35.58
C PHE A 559 36.59 -8.95 36.16
N LEU A 560 35.71 -9.62 36.90
CA LEU A 560 34.50 -9.01 37.47
C LEU A 560 34.79 -7.98 38.58
N ARG A 561 35.99 -8.01 39.18
CA ARG A 561 36.44 -7.02 40.18
C ARG A 561 37.28 -5.90 39.58
N ARG A 562 37.85 -6.08 38.38
CA ARG A 562 38.78 -5.13 37.76
C ARG A 562 38.11 -3.79 37.48
N ASP A 563 38.63 -2.72 38.08
CA ASP A 563 38.14 -1.37 37.85
C ASP A 563 38.20 -0.96 36.38
N PRO A 564 37.16 -0.26 35.88
CA PRO A 564 37.22 0.28 34.53
C PRO A 564 38.48 1.15 34.41
N PRO A 565 39.23 1.06 33.29
CA PRO A 565 40.43 1.88 33.12
C PRO A 565 40.08 3.37 33.25
N ALA A 566 40.97 4.18 33.84
CA ALA A 566 40.71 5.60 34.11
C ALA A 566 40.29 6.42 32.87
N ASN A 567 40.63 5.96 31.67
CA ASN A 567 40.30 6.56 30.38
C ASN A 567 39.04 5.96 29.72
N TYR A 568 38.22 5.20 30.44
CA TYR A 568 37.01 4.56 29.93
C TYR A 568 35.90 5.59 29.72
N GLN A 569 35.77 6.12 28.50
CA GLN A 569 34.72 7.09 28.12
C GLN A 569 33.35 6.42 27.84
N GLY A 570 32.93 5.48 28.70
CA GLY A 570 31.57 4.93 28.66
C GLY A 570 31.29 3.95 27.51
N GLY A 571 32.05 2.85 27.45
CA GLY A 571 31.69 1.71 26.61
C GLY A 571 30.30 1.15 26.95
N ASN A 572 29.54 0.72 25.94
CA ASN A 572 28.20 0.14 26.10
C ASN A 572 28.18 -1.23 26.80
N PHE A 573 29.32 -1.77 27.24
CA PHE A 573 29.43 -3.13 27.78
C PHE A 573 29.88 -3.13 29.24
N THR A 574 28.94 -3.38 30.15
CA THR A 574 29.19 -3.34 31.61
C THR A 574 29.48 -4.73 32.19
N ARG A 575 30.02 -4.78 33.42
CA ARG A 575 30.18 -6.04 34.18
C ARG A 575 28.83 -6.75 34.37
N GLN A 576 27.75 -5.99 34.57
CA GLN A 576 26.40 -6.54 34.65
C GLN A 576 25.98 -7.18 33.33
N MET A 577 26.39 -6.64 32.17
CA MET A 577 26.12 -7.26 30.88
C MET A 577 26.92 -8.55 30.68
N ALA A 578 28.17 -8.62 31.16
CA ALA A 578 28.93 -9.88 31.18
C ALA A 578 28.25 -10.94 32.07
N LEU A 579 27.75 -10.54 33.24
CA LEU A 579 26.93 -11.43 34.09
C LEU A 579 25.63 -11.84 33.40
N ASN A 580 24.95 -10.91 32.73
CA ASN A 580 23.76 -11.21 31.95
C ASN A 580 24.06 -12.19 30.80
N GLN A 581 25.27 -12.23 30.24
CA GLN A 581 25.63 -13.27 29.26
C GLN A 581 25.82 -14.66 29.88
N VAL A 582 26.21 -14.74 31.15
CA VAL A 582 26.31 -16.02 31.86
C VAL A 582 24.91 -16.53 32.24
N PHE A 583 24.02 -15.62 32.68
CA PHE A 583 22.71 -15.99 33.21
C PHE A 583 21.54 -15.83 32.23
N CYS A 584 21.72 -15.10 31.15
CA CYS A 584 20.77 -14.94 30.05
C CYS A 584 21.53 -14.98 28.71
N PRO A 585 22.32 -16.04 28.44
CA PRO A 585 23.08 -16.14 27.19
C PRO A 585 22.13 -16.08 26.01
N SER A 586 22.30 -15.09 25.11
CA SER A 586 21.43 -14.99 23.94
C SER A 586 21.47 -16.29 23.12
N SER A 587 20.30 -16.90 22.91
CA SER A 587 20.14 -18.13 22.12
C SER A 587 20.09 -17.88 20.61
N THR A 588 19.85 -16.62 20.22
CA THR A 588 19.44 -16.21 18.88
C THR A 588 20.05 -14.83 18.56
N ASP A 589 20.93 -14.81 17.56
CA ASP A 589 21.40 -13.64 16.79
C ASP A 589 22.41 -12.65 17.38
N MET A 590 22.68 -12.61 18.69
CA MET A 590 23.89 -11.93 19.18
C MET A 590 25.09 -12.86 19.14
N TYR A 591 25.61 -13.09 17.93
CA TYR A 591 26.95 -13.64 17.79
C TYR A 591 27.96 -12.55 18.13
N PHE A 592 28.79 -12.79 19.14
CA PHE A 592 29.93 -11.93 19.35
C PHE A 592 30.90 -12.14 18.19
N MET A 593 31.13 -11.06 17.43
CA MET A 593 32.16 -11.01 16.40
C MET A 593 33.52 -10.94 17.11
N THR A 594 34.14 -12.10 17.29
CA THR A 594 35.61 -12.15 17.37
C THR A 594 36.15 -11.93 15.95
N ILE A 595 37.42 -11.56 15.80
CA ILE A 595 38.05 -11.12 14.53
C ILE A 595 37.82 -12.13 13.37
N SER A 596 37.46 -13.39 13.66
CA SER A 596 37.24 -14.42 12.65
C SER A 596 36.08 -15.41 12.92
N ARG A 597 35.39 -15.36 14.08
CA ARG A 597 34.34 -16.35 14.42
C ARG A 597 33.16 -15.75 15.18
N ARG A 598 31.98 -16.23 14.82
CA ARG A 598 30.71 -15.99 15.53
C ARG A 598 30.65 -16.90 16.77
N VAL A 599 30.70 -16.29 17.96
CA VAL A 599 30.66 -17.03 19.23
C VAL A 599 29.27 -16.91 19.86
N CYS A 600 28.66 -18.04 20.20
CA CYS A 600 27.39 -18.10 20.93
C CYS A 600 27.68 -18.33 22.43
N PRO A 601 27.37 -17.36 23.32
CA PRO A 601 27.64 -17.49 24.75
C PRO A 601 27.02 -18.74 25.36
N TYR A 602 25.84 -19.13 24.85
CA TYR A 602 25.14 -20.32 25.30
C TYR A 602 25.98 -21.59 25.10
N SER A 603 26.49 -21.82 23.88
CA SER A 603 27.29 -23.01 23.57
C SER A 603 28.65 -23.00 24.25
N VAL A 604 29.24 -21.81 24.41
CA VAL A 604 30.52 -21.64 25.14
C VAL A 604 30.36 -21.97 26.61
N LEU A 605 29.29 -21.48 27.25
CA LEU A 605 28.99 -21.80 28.65
C LEU A 605 28.65 -23.29 28.81
N LEU A 606 27.89 -23.88 27.89
CA LEU A 606 27.53 -25.30 27.91
C LEU A 606 28.75 -26.22 27.77
N SER A 607 29.64 -25.91 26.83
CA SER A 607 30.89 -26.64 26.58
C SER A 607 32.00 -26.33 27.59
N ARG A 608 31.74 -25.48 28.60
CA ARG A 608 32.70 -25.07 29.62
C ARG A 608 33.94 -24.36 29.05
N SER A 609 33.82 -23.71 27.90
CA SER A 609 34.89 -22.97 27.22
C SER A 609 35.09 -21.58 27.83
N PHE A 610 35.38 -21.52 29.13
CA PHE A 610 35.38 -20.26 29.90
C PHE A 610 36.41 -19.23 29.41
N GLU A 611 37.54 -19.68 28.89
CA GLU A 611 38.56 -18.80 28.30
C GLU A 611 37.99 -18.03 27.10
N THR A 612 37.29 -18.71 26.20
CA THR A 612 36.61 -18.07 25.06
C THR A 612 35.58 -17.06 25.52
N LEU A 613 34.77 -17.39 26.55
CA LEU A 613 33.78 -16.46 27.09
C LEU A 613 34.43 -15.22 27.71
N ARG A 614 35.49 -15.40 28.49
CA ARG A 614 36.28 -14.30 29.08
C ARG A 614 36.93 -13.45 28.00
N SER A 615 37.53 -14.05 26.99
CA SER A 615 38.16 -13.34 25.87
C SER A 615 37.13 -12.45 25.14
N VAL A 616 35.91 -12.96 24.93
CA VAL A 616 34.80 -12.17 24.39
C VAL A 616 34.43 -11.03 25.34
N HIS A 617 34.23 -11.30 26.63
CA HIS A 617 33.93 -10.25 27.61
C HIS A 617 35.01 -9.17 27.66
N ASP A 618 36.29 -9.56 27.69
CA ASP A 618 37.44 -8.65 27.67
C ASP A 618 37.49 -7.82 26.38
N ALA A 619 37.27 -8.45 25.23
CA ALA A 619 37.27 -7.75 23.94
C ALA A 619 36.17 -6.68 23.88
N TYR A 620 34.98 -6.95 24.40
CA TYR A 620 33.88 -5.97 24.44
C TYR A 620 34.07 -4.93 25.55
N TYR A 621 34.65 -5.33 26.68
CA TYR A 621 34.95 -4.42 27.78
C TYR A 621 36.06 -3.41 27.42
N ARG A 622 37.00 -3.78 26.54
CA ARG A 622 38.11 -2.91 26.10
C ARG A 622 37.81 -2.05 24.88
N ARG A 623 36.73 -2.31 24.12
CA ARG A 623 36.42 -1.56 22.89
C ARG A 623 35.99 -0.12 23.21
N PRO A 624 36.65 0.91 22.64
CA PRO A 624 36.17 2.28 22.68
C PRO A 624 34.79 2.40 22.00
N THR A 625 33.95 3.30 22.48
CA THR A 625 32.60 3.60 21.96
C THR A 625 32.56 3.99 20.48
N PHE A 626 33.70 4.37 19.88
CA PHE A 626 33.80 5.03 18.58
C PHE A 626 34.11 4.13 17.36
N TYR A 627 34.08 2.80 17.47
CA TYR A 627 33.96 1.98 16.26
C TYR A 627 32.51 1.92 15.81
N GLY A 628 32.04 3.05 15.27
CA GLY A 628 30.78 3.13 14.55
C GLY A 628 30.78 2.12 13.41
N LEU A 629 29.76 1.26 13.39
CA LEU A 629 29.17 0.83 12.14
C LEU A 629 28.63 2.09 11.47
N ALA A 630 29.45 2.72 10.62
CA ALA A 630 28.98 3.45 9.46
C ALA A 630 28.67 2.44 8.35
#